data_AF-A0A0S1XAP6-F1
#
_entry.id   AF-A0A0S1XAP6-F1
#
_cell.length_a   1.000
_cell.length_b   1.000
_cell.length_c   1.000
_cell.angle_alpha   90.00
_cell.angle_beta   90.00
_cell.angle_gamma   90.00
#
_symmetry.space_group_name_H-M   'P 1'
#
loop_
_entity.id
_entity.type
_entity.pdbx_description
1 polymer ?
#
loop_
_entity_poly.entity_id
_entity_poly.type
_entity_poly.pdbx_seq_one_letter_code
_entity_poly.pdbx_strand_id
1 'polypeptide(L)'
;MKKSTQNWLIAGFLVLLLVAGYFIVAKPDVGGVIDLNDILKTNTTEEQTSEPTVAVQDISAKVNADASVAVTFAVVASEGAEVQNVSVYYALNVADPNNATYTAIQAIKNNGTYTATIPASFGDVVYYYIEVNYLANNETKTYKSDVYSLTVKDTYAPTLSSVSIDYNATAQIFEINFNATDNDAIAEYIIYYADLGTNTTIDNTTTFTIVNSTTIPVTLSNITEDNYYAFWFEVKDLSGNTVILFNETAPFVLQANASSTWPVVVSESG
;
A
#
# COMPACT_ATOMS: atom_id res chain seq x y z
N MET A 1 4.99 13.86 -41.80
CA MET A 1 4.13 13.26 -40.74
C MET A 1 4.23 11.74 -40.83
N LYS A 2 4.47 11.07 -39.70
CA LYS A 2 4.86 9.65 -39.62
C LYS A 2 3.67 8.71 -39.89
N LYS A 3 3.92 7.62 -40.64
CA LYS A 3 2.98 6.59 -41.14
C LYS A 3 2.23 5.75 -40.09
N SER A 4 2.40 5.95 -38.78
CA SER A 4 1.80 5.06 -37.76
C SER A 4 0.37 5.41 -37.39
N THR A 5 -0.11 6.62 -37.68
CA THR A 5 -1.48 7.08 -37.36
C THR A 5 -2.54 6.59 -38.36
N GLN A 6 -2.13 6.09 -39.53
CA GLN A 6 -3.07 5.57 -40.54
C GLN A 6 -3.61 4.17 -40.19
N ASN A 7 -2.89 3.34 -39.45
CA ASN A 7 -3.32 1.95 -39.19
C ASN A 7 -4.44 1.83 -38.15
N TRP A 8 -4.55 2.77 -37.20
CA TRP A 8 -5.61 2.76 -36.18
C TRP A 8 -6.97 3.22 -36.72
N LEU A 9 -6.96 4.19 -37.63
CA LEU A 9 -8.16 4.64 -38.36
C LEU A 9 -8.74 3.54 -39.25
N ILE A 10 -7.87 2.75 -39.90
CA ILE A 10 -8.30 1.61 -40.74
C ILE A 10 -8.86 0.47 -39.89
N ALA A 11 -8.27 0.18 -38.73
CA ALA A 11 -8.78 -0.83 -37.80
C ALA A 11 -10.15 -0.45 -37.21
N GLY A 12 -10.35 0.82 -36.83
CA GLY A 12 -11.64 1.33 -36.36
C GLY A 12 -12.73 1.30 -37.44
N PHE A 13 -12.38 1.64 -38.68
CA PHE A 13 -13.29 1.60 -39.83
C PHE A 13 -13.73 0.17 -40.20
N LEU A 14 -12.82 -0.82 -40.08
CA LEU A 14 -13.13 -2.24 -40.35
C LEU A 14 -14.08 -2.85 -39.31
N VAL A 15 -13.99 -2.44 -38.04
CA VAL A 15 -14.92 -2.88 -36.98
C VAL A 15 -16.33 -2.30 -37.22
N LEU A 16 -16.42 -1.05 -37.69
CA LEU A 16 -17.69 -0.39 -38.02
C LEU A 16 -18.39 -1.04 -39.24
N LEU A 17 -17.62 -1.51 -40.23
CA LEU A 17 -18.16 -2.26 -41.38
C LEU A 17 -18.69 -3.66 -41.01
N LEU A 18 -18.08 -4.34 -40.02
CA LEU A 18 -18.57 -5.63 -39.54
C LEU A 18 -19.91 -5.50 -38.79
N VAL A 19 -20.09 -4.41 -38.04
CA VAL A 19 -21.36 -4.11 -37.36
C VAL A 19 -22.45 -3.73 -38.37
N ALA A 20 -22.13 -2.92 -39.38
CA ALA A 20 -23.07 -2.57 -40.46
C ALA A 20 -23.46 -3.78 -41.31
N GLY A 21 -22.53 -4.70 -41.60
CA GLY A 21 -22.81 -5.95 -42.31
C GLY A 21 -23.78 -6.89 -41.58
N TYR A 22 -23.69 -6.94 -40.23
CA TYR A 22 -24.59 -7.75 -39.41
C TYR A 22 -26.06 -7.27 -39.47
N PHE A 23 -26.29 -5.97 -39.62
CA PHE A 23 -27.65 -5.40 -39.74
C PHE A 23 -28.24 -5.45 -41.16
N ILE A 24 -27.42 -5.65 -42.20
CA ILE A 24 -27.87 -5.71 -43.59
C ILE A 24 -28.29 -7.13 -44.02
N VAL A 25 -27.74 -8.19 -43.40
CA VAL A 25 -28.04 -9.59 -43.80
C VAL A 25 -29.40 -10.08 -43.26
N ALA A 26 -30.08 -9.30 -42.41
CA ALA A 26 -31.30 -9.73 -41.73
C ALA A 26 -32.62 -9.18 -42.31
N LYS A 27 -32.73 -8.88 -43.62
CA LYS A 27 -34.03 -8.83 -44.33
C LYS A 27 -33.85 -9.16 -45.82
N PRO A 28 -34.54 -10.15 -46.38
CA PRO A 28 -34.57 -10.36 -47.83
C PRO A 28 -35.56 -9.39 -48.48
N ASP A 29 -35.33 -9.09 -49.76
CA ASP A 29 -36.12 -8.25 -50.66
C ASP A 29 -36.12 -6.75 -50.37
N VAL A 30 -35.28 -5.98 -51.07
CA VAL A 30 -35.73 -5.17 -52.24
C VAL A 30 -34.51 -4.84 -53.11
N GLY A 31 -34.51 -5.26 -54.37
CA GLY A 31 -33.56 -4.79 -55.38
C GLY A 31 -33.87 -3.34 -55.75
N GLY A 32 -33.10 -2.39 -55.21
CA GLY A 32 -33.10 -1.00 -55.62
C GLY A 32 -31.66 -0.58 -55.94
N VAL A 33 -31.42 -0.18 -57.18
CA VAL A 33 -30.13 0.43 -57.55
C VAL A 33 -30.06 1.78 -56.84
N ILE A 34 -29.15 1.90 -55.88
CA ILE A 34 -28.88 3.14 -55.16
C ILE A 34 -28.14 4.07 -56.12
N ASP A 35 -28.77 5.19 -56.50
CA ASP A 35 -28.09 6.28 -57.21
C ASP A 35 -27.15 6.98 -56.22
N LEU A 36 -25.87 6.63 -56.29
CA LEU A 36 -24.82 7.17 -55.43
C LEU A 36 -24.57 8.67 -55.67
N ASN A 37 -25.05 9.25 -56.78
CA ASN A 37 -24.82 10.67 -57.08
C ASN A 37 -25.70 11.63 -56.28
N ASP A 38 -26.87 11.19 -55.80
CA ASP A 38 -27.71 12.02 -54.93
C ASP A 38 -27.25 11.96 -53.47
N ILE A 39 -26.73 10.81 -53.00
CA ILE A 39 -26.16 10.66 -51.66
C ILE A 39 -24.85 11.45 -51.51
N LEU A 40 -24.01 11.52 -52.55
CA LEU A 40 -22.77 12.30 -52.51
C LEU A 40 -22.96 13.83 -52.59
N LYS A 41 -24.14 14.33 -53.01
CA LYS A 41 -24.42 15.77 -53.06
C LYS A 41 -24.88 16.33 -51.73
N THR A 42 -25.36 15.48 -50.82
CA THR A 42 -25.57 15.78 -49.41
C THR A 42 -24.32 15.47 -48.60
N ASN A 43 -23.17 16.02 -48.99
CA ASN A 43 -22.07 16.21 -48.04
C ASN A 43 -22.41 17.40 -47.14
N THR A 44 -23.43 17.24 -46.29
CA THR A 44 -23.39 17.90 -44.99
C THR A 44 -22.30 17.16 -44.22
N THR A 45 -21.13 17.78 -44.09
CA THR A 45 -20.25 17.53 -42.96
C THR A 45 -21.05 17.86 -41.71
N GLU A 46 -21.85 16.91 -41.23
CA GLU A 46 -22.17 16.85 -39.82
C GLU A 46 -20.83 16.62 -39.13
N GLU A 47 -20.20 17.71 -38.67
CA GLU A 47 -19.22 17.62 -37.61
C GLU A 47 -19.88 16.81 -36.51
N GLN A 48 -19.42 15.56 -36.32
CA GLN A 48 -19.64 14.90 -35.05
C GLN A 48 -18.84 15.72 -34.03
N THR A 49 -19.48 16.76 -33.48
CA THR A 49 -19.00 17.45 -32.30
C THR A 49 -19.19 16.47 -31.15
N SER A 50 -18.22 15.55 -30.98
CA SER A 50 -18.14 14.76 -29.77
C SER A 50 -18.11 15.73 -28.60
N GLU A 51 -19.08 15.63 -27.69
CA GLU A 51 -19.11 16.51 -26.53
C GLU A 51 -17.76 16.43 -25.80
N PRO A 52 -17.21 17.58 -25.33
CA PRO A 52 -16.03 17.54 -24.52
C PRO A 52 -16.24 16.72 -23.24
N THR A 53 -15.31 15.80 -22.96
CA THR A 53 -15.37 14.85 -21.85
C THR A 53 -14.06 14.80 -21.10
N VAL A 54 -14.12 14.31 -19.86
CA VAL A 54 -12.96 13.98 -19.05
C VAL A 54 -13.06 12.53 -18.58
N ALA A 55 -11.92 11.90 -18.38
CA ALA A 55 -11.80 10.57 -17.80
C ALA A 55 -10.65 10.53 -16.80
N VAL A 56 -10.76 9.62 -15.84
CA VAL A 56 -9.70 9.33 -14.87
C VAL A 56 -9.07 7.97 -15.23
N GLN A 57 -7.74 7.90 -15.22
CA GLN A 57 -6.97 6.69 -15.59
C GLN A 57 -5.83 6.47 -14.59
N ASP A 58 -5.21 5.28 -14.65
CA ASP A 58 -4.04 4.91 -13.84
C ASP A 58 -4.23 5.13 -12.33
N ILE A 59 -5.44 4.84 -11.84
CA ILE A 59 -5.78 5.00 -10.43
C ILE A 59 -4.98 3.97 -9.63
N SER A 60 -4.22 4.45 -8.66
CA SER A 60 -3.56 3.62 -7.66
C SER A 60 -3.72 4.24 -6.28
N ALA A 61 -3.73 3.40 -5.26
CA ALA A 61 -3.73 3.82 -3.88
C ALA A 61 -2.66 3.04 -3.10
N LYS A 62 -1.91 3.74 -2.27
CA LYS A 62 -0.83 3.18 -1.47
C LYS A 62 -0.98 3.63 -0.02
N VAL A 63 -0.89 2.68 0.91
CA VAL A 63 -0.77 2.95 2.34
C VAL A 63 0.68 3.37 2.64
N ASN A 64 0.84 4.51 3.29
CA ASN A 64 2.13 5.02 3.76
C ASN A 64 2.44 4.49 5.16
N ALA A 65 3.69 4.67 5.60
CA ALA A 65 4.12 4.24 6.93
C ALA A 65 3.34 4.93 8.07
N ASP A 66 2.83 6.14 7.86
CA ASP A 66 2.00 6.87 8.83
C ASP A 66 0.50 6.51 8.75
N ALA A 67 0.16 5.35 8.14
CA ALA A 67 -1.19 4.88 7.83
C ALA A 67 -1.99 5.72 6.83
N SER A 68 -1.50 6.90 6.40
CA SER A 68 -2.19 7.70 5.40
C SER A 68 -2.24 6.99 4.04
N VAL A 69 -3.26 7.29 3.24
CA VAL A 69 -3.44 6.67 1.92
C VAL A 69 -3.17 7.69 0.83
N ALA A 70 -2.10 7.49 0.07
CA ALA A 70 -1.80 8.27 -1.13
C ALA A 70 -2.57 7.70 -2.32
N VAL A 71 -3.54 8.45 -2.83
CA VAL A 71 -4.27 8.16 -4.07
C VAL A 71 -3.62 8.92 -5.21
N THR A 72 -3.19 8.21 -6.25
CA THR A 72 -2.58 8.80 -7.46
C THR A 72 -3.33 8.37 -8.71
N PHE A 73 -3.47 9.29 -9.66
CA PHE A 73 -4.23 9.05 -10.91
C PHE A 73 -3.90 10.10 -11.97
N ALA A 74 -4.26 9.83 -13.22
CA ALA A 74 -4.20 10.79 -14.32
C ALA A 74 -5.62 11.27 -14.68
N VAL A 75 -5.73 12.53 -15.14
CA VAL A 75 -6.96 13.07 -15.73
C VAL A 75 -6.69 13.34 -17.20
N VAL A 76 -7.49 12.72 -18.07
CA VAL A 76 -7.45 12.91 -19.52
C VAL A 76 -8.68 13.71 -19.92
N ALA A 77 -8.46 14.88 -20.52
CA ALA A 77 -9.50 15.73 -21.06
C ALA A 77 -9.48 15.67 -22.59
N SER A 78 -10.64 15.53 -23.22
CA SER A 78 -10.76 15.67 -24.67
C SER A 78 -10.59 17.13 -25.09
N GLU A 79 -10.48 17.37 -26.39
CA GLU A 79 -10.52 18.73 -26.92
C GLU A 79 -11.79 19.46 -26.47
N GLY A 80 -11.65 20.75 -26.12
CA GLY A 80 -12.75 21.59 -25.63
C GLY A 80 -13.14 21.40 -24.16
N ALA A 81 -12.50 20.47 -23.43
CA ALA A 81 -12.72 20.29 -21.99
C ALA A 81 -11.60 20.95 -21.19
N GLU A 82 -11.95 21.87 -20.28
CA GLU A 82 -11.00 22.55 -19.39
C GLU A 82 -11.21 22.10 -17.95
N VAL A 83 -10.24 21.38 -17.39
CA VAL A 83 -10.30 20.91 -16.00
C VAL A 83 -10.16 22.09 -15.03
N GLN A 84 -11.18 22.31 -14.22
CA GLN A 84 -11.25 23.40 -13.24
C GLN A 84 -10.82 22.94 -11.85
N ASN A 85 -11.38 21.81 -11.39
CA ASN A 85 -11.11 21.28 -10.05
C ASN A 85 -11.02 19.76 -10.05
N VAL A 86 -10.12 19.20 -9.25
CA VAL A 86 -9.96 17.76 -9.08
C VAL A 86 -9.87 17.44 -7.59
N SER A 87 -10.81 16.65 -7.10
CA SER A 87 -10.89 16.27 -5.69
C SER A 87 -11.02 14.76 -5.54
N VAL A 88 -10.42 14.24 -4.47
CA VAL A 88 -10.72 12.90 -3.97
C VAL A 88 -11.72 13.04 -2.83
N TYR A 89 -12.85 12.38 -2.97
CA TYR A 89 -13.86 12.28 -1.92
C TYR A 89 -13.66 10.96 -1.21
N TYR A 90 -13.55 10.97 0.13
CA TYR A 90 -13.33 9.76 0.92
C TYR A 90 -14.27 9.64 2.13
N ALA A 91 -14.49 8.41 2.58
CA ALA A 91 -15.18 8.05 3.82
C ALA A 91 -14.46 6.86 4.48
N LEU A 92 -14.47 6.80 5.81
CA LEU A 92 -13.79 5.75 6.59
C LEU A 92 -14.80 4.87 7.31
N ASN A 93 -14.60 3.55 7.29
CA ASN A 93 -15.32 2.57 8.10
C ASN A 93 -16.86 2.67 7.99
N VAL A 94 -17.37 3.02 6.81
CA VAL A 94 -18.81 3.15 6.58
C VAL A 94 -19.46 1.81 6.25
N ALA A 95 -20.69 1.63 6.71
CA ALA A 95 -21.46 0.40 6.47
C ALA A 95 -21.99 0.29 5.03
N ASP A 96 -22.34 1.43 4.42
CA ASP A 96 -22.80 1.51 3.03
C ASP A 96 -22.10 2.65 2.30
N PRO A 97 -21.10 2.35 1.45
CA PRO A 97 -20.33 3.38 0.75
C PRO A 97 -21.15 4.13 -0.29
N ASN A 98 -22.28 3.62 -0.77
CA ASN A 98 -23.10 4.32 -1.78
C ASN A 98 -23.95 5.44 -1.16
N ASN A 99 -24.21 5.35 0.15
CA ASN A 99 -25.04 6.30 0.89
C ASN A 99 -24.27 7.05 1.99
N ALA A 100 -22.95 6.92 2.02
CA ALA A 100 -22.10 7.59 2.99
C ALA A 100 -21.94 9.09 2.71
N THR A 101 -21.65 9.86 3.77
CA THR A 101 -21.17 11.25 3.63
C THR A 101 -19.67 11.23 3.38
N TYR A 102 -19.24 11.78 2.25
CA TYR A 102 -17.83 11.85 1.87
C TYR A 102 -17.21 13.21 2.19
N THR A 103 -15.95 13.19 2.62
CA THR A 103 -15.11 14.38 2.83
C THR A 103 -14.24 14.61 1.59
N ALA A 104 -14.16 15.85 1.12
CA ALA A 104 -13.35 16.19 -0.05
C ALA A 104 -11.92 16.58 0.33
N ILE A 105 -10.94 16.11 -0.44
CA ILE A 105 -9.55 16.54 -0.41
C ILE A 105 -9.16 16.98 -1.82
N GLN A 106 -8.60 18.18 -1.93
CA GLN A 106 -8.11 18.68 -3.21
C GLN A 106 -6.89 17.88 -3.67
N ALA A 107 -6.92 17.39 -4.91
CA ALA A 107 -5.77 16.71 -5.49
C ALA A 107 -4.74 17.73 -6.03
N ILE A 108 -3.45 17.46 -5.78
CA ILE A 108 -2.33 18.26 -6.24
C ILE A 108 -1.81 17.67 -7.54
N LYS A 109 -1.67 18.51 -8.57
CA LYS A 109 -1.11 18.10 -9.87
C LYS A 109 0.41 18.26 -9.88
N ASN A 110 1.13 17.20 -10.24
CA ASN A 110 2.57 17.23 -10.49
C ASN A 110 2.90 16.37 -11.72
N ASN A 111 3.54 16.97 -12.73
CA ASN A 111 3.98 16.29 -13.95
C ASN A 111 2.90 15.43 -14.65
N GLY A 112 1.65 15.89 -14.64
CA GLY A 112 0.52 15.19 -15.29
C GLY A 112 -0.21 14.18 -14.41
N THR A 113 0.33 13.87 -13.23
CA THR A 113 -0.31 13.01 -12.22
C THR A 113 -0.94 13.86 -11.12
N TYR A 114 -2.13 13.48 -10.69
CA TYR A 114 -2.81 14.04 -9.54
C TYR A 114 -2.55 13.16 -8.32
N THR A 115 -2.37 13.77 -7.16
CA THR A 115 -2.18 13.07 -5.89
C THR A 115 -3.01 13.70 -4.79
N ALA A 116 -3.69 12.89 -4.00
CA ALA A 116 -4.34 13.30 -2.76
C ALA A 116 -3.96 12.32 -1.65
N THR A 117 -3.75 12.84 -0.45
CA THR A 117 -3.44 12.02 0.73
C THR A 117 -4.64 12.01 1.65
N ILE A 118 -5.24 10.84 1.84
CA ILE A 118 -6.35 10.62 2.75
C ILE A 118 -5.78 10.32 4.15
N PRO A 119 -6.15 11.08 5.19
CA PRO A 119 -5.81 10.73 6.57
C PRO A 119 -6.61 9.48 6.99
N ALA A 120 -5.92 8.49 7.53
CA ALA A 120 -6.49 7.23 8.01
C ALA A 120 -5.60 6.64 9.11
N SER A 121 -6.09 5.60 9.79
CA SER A 121 -5.35 4.81 10.77
C SER A 121 -5.21 3.36 10.30
N PHE A 122 -4.23 2.63 10.82
CA PHE A 122 -4.14 1.19 10.59
C PHE A 122 -5.41 0.47 11.07
N GLY A 123 -5.89 -0.47 10.26
CA GLY A 123 -7.17 -1.16 10.47
C GLY A 123 -8.37 -0.48 9.82
N ASP A 124 -8.27 0.78 9.38
CA ASP A 124 -9.37 1.45 8.69
C ASP A 124 -9.66 0.81 7.33
N VAL A 125 -10.92 0.89 6.90
CA VAL A 125 -11.33 0.68 5.52
C VAL A 125 -11.65 2.05 4.92
N VAL A 126 -10.87 2.43 3.90
CA VAL A 126 -11.07 3.66 3.14
C VAL A 126 -11.94 3.36 1.95
N TYR A 127 -12.98 4.17 1.75
CA TYR A 127 -13.77 4.23 0.53
C TYR A 127 -13.53 5.58 -0.13
N TYR A 128 -13.28 5.62 -1.44
CA TYR A 128 -13.02 6.88 -2.12
C TYR A 128 -13.47 6.89 -3.58
N TYR A 129 -13.78 8.06 -4.11
CA TYR A 129 -13.97 8.31 -5.53
C TYR A 129 -13.33 9.63 -5.94
N ILE A 130 -13.12 9.81 -7.23
CA ILE A 130 -12.50 11.00 -7.81
C ILE A 130 -13.58 11.82 -8.50
N GLU A 131 -13.67 13.09 -8.16
CA GLU A 131 -14.55 14.07 -8.80
C GLU A 131 -13.70 15.07 -9.60
N VAL A 132 -14.06 15.26 -10.87
CA VAL A 132 -13.45 16.27 -11.75
C VAL A 132 -14.53 17.23 -12.18
N ASN A 133 -14.40 18.50 -11.79
CA ASN A 133 -15.21 19.59 -12.32
C ASN A 133 -14.46 20.21 -13.50
N TYR A 134 -15.14 20.32 -14.64
CA TYR A 134 -14.55 20.81 -15.89
C TYR A 134 -15.54 21.69 -16.64
N LEU A 135 -15.00 22.62 -17.43
CA LEU A 135 -15.78 23.44 -18.34
C LEU A 135 -15.88 22.70 -19.69
N ALA A 136 -17.09 22.57 -20.21
CA ALA A 136 -17.37 22.08 -21.55
C ALA A 136 -18.48 22.94 -22.16
N ASN A 137 -18.24 23.51 -23.33
CA ASN A 137 -19.20 24.41 -24.00
C ASN A 137 -19.69 25.58 -23.11
N ASN A 138 -18.79 26.15 -22.30
CA ASN A 138 -19.07 27.20 -21.30
C ASN A 138 -20.01 26.79 -20.15
N GLU A 139 -20.28 25.49 -19.98
CA GLU A 139 -21.02 24.96 -18.83
C GLU A 139 -20.09 24.14 -17.93
N THR A 140 -20.29 24.27 -16.61
CA THR A 140 -19.56 23.42 -15.66
C THR A 140 -20.22 22.05 -15.61
N LYS A 141 -19.44 21.02 -15.94
CA LYS A 141 -19.83 19.62 -15.83
C LYS A 141 -18.99 18.93 -14.75
N THR A 142 -19.54 17.84 -14.22
CA THR A 142 -18.89 17.02 -13.20
C THR A 142 -18.76 15.60 -13.70
N TYR A 143 -17.55 15.05 -13.63
CA TYR A 143 -17.29 13.63 -13.78
C TYR A 143 -17.04 13.02 -12.40
N LYS A 144 -17.57 11.82 -12.17
CA LYS A 144 -17.30 11.01 -10.98
C LYS A 144 -16.83 9.63 -11.42
N SER A 145 -15.75 9.15 -10.82
CA SER A 145 -15.37 7.75 -10.95
C SER A 145 -16.31 6.85 -10.14
N ASP A 146 -16.17 5.54 -10.32
CA ASP A 146 -16.67 4.56 -9.37
C ASP A 146 -16.04 4.75 -7.98
N VAL A 147 -16.69 4.17 -6.97
CA VAL A 147 -16.17 4.10 -5.60
C VAL A 147 -15.19 2.93 -5.48
N TYR A 148 -13.99 3.24 -5.03
CA TYR A 148 -12.93 2.29 -4.72
C TYR A 148 -12.86 2.06 -3.21
N SER A 149 -12.26 0.94 -2.80
CA SER A 149 -12.00 0.67 -1.39
C SER A 149 -10.66 -0.02 -1.18
N LEU A 150 -10.07 0.20 -0.01
CA LEU A 150 -8.93 -0.57 0.48
C LEU A 150 -8.90 -0.61 2.01
N THR A 151 -8.29 -1.66 2.54
CA THR A 151 -7.97 -1.75 3.97
C THR A 151 -6.58 -1.20 4.22
N VAL A 152 -6.45 -0.31 5.20
CA VAL A 152 -5.19 0.28 5.65
C VAL A 152 -4.47 -0.76 6.50
N LYS A 153 -3.50 -1.45 5.91
CA LYS A 153 -2.69 -2.46 6.60
C LYS A 153 -1.29 -1.94 6.81
N ASP A 154 -0.75 -2.18 7.99
CA ASP A 154 0.68 -2.01 8.20
C ASP A 154 1.45 -3.15 7.52
N THR A 155 2.53 -2.78 6.85
CA THR A 155 3.43 -3.70 6.13
C THR A 155 4.89 -3.41 6.43
N TYR A 156 5.16 -2.49 7.34
CA TYR A 156 6.49 -2.10 7.76
C TYR A 156 6.87 -2.92 8.99
N ALA A 157 8.06 -3.49 8.99
CA ALA A 157 8.56 -4.20 10.16
C ALA A 157 9.06 -3.21 11.23
N PRO A 158 9.02 -3.58 12.52
CA PRO A 158 9.67 -2.81 13.56
C PRO A 158 11.15 -2.61 13.28
N THR A 159 11.70 -1.54 13.82
CA THR A 159 13.15 -1.31 13.89
C THR A 159 13.63 -1.66 15.29
N LEU A 160 14.55 -2.62 15.42
CA LEU A 160 15.18 -3.00 16.69
C LEU A 160 16.63 -2.50 16.71
N SER A 161 16.86 -1.37 17.36
CA SER A 161 18.18 -0.72 17.37
C SER A 161 19.17 -1.40 18.31
N SER A 162 18.70 -1.84 19.48
CA SER A 162 19.53 -2.52 20.47
C SER A 162 18.73 -3.28 21.52
N VAL A 163 19.38 -4.21 22.19
CA VAL A 163 18.89 -4.90 23.40
C VAL A 163 19.90 -4.68 24.53
N SER A 164 19.41 -4.37 25.72
CA SER A 164 20.22 -4.20 26.93
C SER A 164 19.88 -5.31 27.91
N ILE A 165 20.87 -6.08 28.34
CA ILE A 165 20.74 -7.16 29.32
C ILE A 165 21.42 -6.70 30.59
N ASP A 166 20.71 -6.69 31.72
CA ASP A 166 21.27 -6.46 33.06
C ASP A 166 21.16 -7.74 33.87
N TYR A 167 22.21 -8.09 34.64
CA TYR A 167 22.24 -9.29 35.46
C TYR A 167 22.29 -8.94 36.93
N ASN A 168 21.27 -9.37 37.67
CA ASN A 168 21.20 -9.22 39.11
C ASN A 168 21.53 -10.56 39.78
N ALA A 169 22.79 -10.71 40.21
CA ALA A 169 23.28 -11.91 40.87
C ALA A 169 22.58 -12.23 42.20
N THR A 170 22.08 -11.22 42.91
CA THR A 170 21.35 -11.45 44.18
C THR A 170 19.99 -12.08 43.93
N ALA A 171 19.28 -11.59 42.91
CA ALA A 171 17.97 -12.10 42.52
C ALA A 171 18.05 -13.28 41.54
N GLN A 172 19.23 -13.57 40.98
CA GLN A 172 19.45 -14.58 39.94
C GLN A 172 18.52 -14.38 38.74
N ILE A 173 18.50 -13.14 38.23
CA ILE A 173 17.66 -12.74 37.08
C ILE A 173 18.46 -11.99 36.03
N PHE A 174 18.03 -12.12 34.77
CA PHE A 174 18.31 -11.12 33.74
C PHE A 174 17.11 -10.17 33.60
N GLU A 175 17.37 -8.87 33.55
CA GLU A 175 16.41 -7.84 33.15
C GLU A 175 16.77 -7.34 31.74
N ILE A 176 15.90 -7.59 30.77
CA ILE A 176 16.18 -7.38 29.34
C ILE A 176 15.29 -6.27 28.81
N ASN A 177 15.90 -5.20 28.32
CA ASN A 177 15.23 -4.05 27.72
C ASN A 177 15.48 -3.99 26.21
N PHE A 178 14.47 -3.57 25.47
CA PHE A 178 14.53 -3.43 24.02
C PHE A 178 14.44 -1.96 23.65
N ASN A 179 15.32 -1.53 22.74
CA ASN A 179 15.19 -0.25 22.05
C ASN A 179 14.63 -0.53 20.66
N ALA A 180 13.31 -0.60 20.58
CA ALA A 180 12.58 -0.87 19.35
C ALA A 180 11.50 0.18 19.10
N THR A 181 11.25 0.47 17.84
CA THR A 181 10.19 1.37 17.38
C THR A 181 9.45 0.75 16.22
N ASP A 182 8.19 1.12 16.07
CA ASP A 182 7.35 0.73 14.95
C ASP A 182 6.42 1.90 14.58
N ASN A 183 5.91 1.90 13.36
CA ASN A 183 5.05 2.96 12.84
C ASN A 183 3.58 2.84 13.29
N ASP A 184 3.18 1.70 13.85
CA ASP A 184 1.92 1.54 14.60
C ASP A 184 2.21 1.42 16.10
N ALA A 185 2.64 0.23 16.53
CA ALA A 185 3.02 -0.07 17.90
C ALA A 185 3.66 -1.46 18.01
N ILE A 186 4.56 -1.60 18.98
CA ILE A 186 5.09 -2.91 19.38
C ILE A 186 4.03 -3.69 20.16
N ALA A 187 3.76 -4.91 19.72
CA ALA A 187 2.84 -5.83 20.38
C ALA A 187 3.55 -6.77 21.35
N GLU A 188 4.70 -7.30 20.94
CA GLU A 188 5.37 -8.39 21.66
C GLU A 188 6.89 -8.30 21.54
N TYR A 189 7.57 -8.55 22.65
CA TYR A 189 9.00 -8.77 22.77
C TYR A 189 9.22 -10.26 23.04
N ILE A 190 10.04 -10.90 22.21
CA ILE A 190 10.27 -12.34 22.23
C ILE A 190 11.76 -12.59 22.45
N ILE A 191 12.07 -13.45 23.41
CA ILE A 191 13.42 -13.88 23.73
C ILE A 191 13.48 -15.39 23.58
N TYR A 192 14.36 -15.85 22.70
CA TYR A 192 14.76 -17.25 22.68
C TYR A 192 16.07 -17.35 23.43
N TYR A 193 16.12 -18.15 24.49
CA TYR A 193 17.36 -18.33 25.26
C TYR A 193 17.66 -19.79 25.58
N ALA A 194 18.93 -20.12 25.73
CA ALA A 194 19.39 -21.43 26.20
C ALA A 194 20.48 -21.25 27.26
N ASP A 195 20.39 -22.01 28.35
CA ASP A 195 21.47 -22.16 29.33
C ASP A 195 22.47 -23.21 28.80
N LEU A 196 23.70 -22.78 28.53
CA LEU A 196 24.78 -23.62 28.01
C LEU A 196 25.66 -24.19 29.13
N GLY A 197 25.36 -23.89 30.40
CA GLY A 197 26.18 -24.24 31.54
C GLY A 197 27.55 -23.59 31.45
N THR A 198 28.60 -24.38 31.66
CA THR A 198 29.99 -23.90 31.58
C THR A 198 30.58 -23.92 30.16
N ASN A 199 29.77 -24.22 29.14
CA ASN A 199 30.18 -24.28 27.74
C ASN A 199 29.69 -23.04 26.98
N THR A 200 30.41 -22.63 25.93
CA THR A 200 30.02 -21.54 25.03
C THR A 200 29.54 -22.02 23.67
N THR A 201 29.59 -23.33 23.43
CA THR A 201 29.28 -23.94 22.14
C THR A 201 27.80 -24.23 22.01
N ILE A 202 27.25 -23.90 20.84
CA ILE A 202 25.87 -24.20 20.47
C ILE A 202 25.90 -25.27 19.40
N ASP A 203 25.11 -26.31 19.61
CA ASP A 203 25.02 -27.46 18.73
C ASP A 203 23.56 -27.78 18.38
N ASN A 204 23.38 -28.83 17.57
CA ASN A 204 22.06 -29.28 17.14
C ASN A 204 21.20 -29.91 18.25
N THR A 205 21.73 -30.07 19.47
CA THR A 205 21.00 -30.53 20.65
C THR A 205 20.61 -29.40 21.60
N THR A 206 21.15 -28.20 21.38
CA THR A 206 20.84 -27.01 22.17
C THR A 206 19.35 -26.66 22.01
N THR A 207 18.63 -26.71 23.12
CA THR A 207 17.18 -26.42 23.15
C THR A 207 16.95 -25.00 23.65
N PHE A 208 16.29 -24.18 22.83
CA PHE A 208 15.92 -22.82 23.19
C PHE A 208 14.55 -22.78 23.87
N THR A 209 14.48 -22.02 24.95
CA THR A 209 13.24 -21.63 25.63
C THR A 209 12.77 -20.30 25.08
N ILE A 210 11.46 -20.19 24.83
CA ILE A 210 10.83 -18.97 24.31
C ILE A 210 10.15 -18.23 25.47
N VAL A 211 10.42 -16.94 25.60
CA VAL A 211 9.74 -16.05 26.54
C VAL A 211 9.16 -14.87 25.78
N ASN A 212 7.86 -14.66 25.94
CA ASN A 212 7.13 -13.56 25.32
C ASN A 212 6.68 -12.57 26.39
N SER A 213 6.71 -11.29 26.05
CA SER A 213 6.20 -10.21 26.92
C SER A 213 5.61 -9.08 26.10
N THR A 214 4.59 -8.40 26.63
CA THR A 214 4.03 -7.17 26.07
C THR A 214 4.60 -5.91 26.74
N THR A 215 5.44 -6.07 27.75
CA THR A 215 6.06 -4.98 28.53
C THR A 215 7.55 -5.21 28.72
N ILE A 216 8.30 -4.12 28.85
CA ILE A 216 9.73 -4.13 29.22
C ILE A 216 9.92 -3.53 30.63
N PRO A 217 10.96 -3.96 31.37
CA PRO A 217 11.92 -5.01 31.03
C PRO A 217 11.27 -6.41 31.02
N VAL A 218 11.80 -7.31 30.20
CA VAL A 218 11.50 -8.74 30.23
C VAL A 218 12.43 -9.41 31.24
N THR A 219 11.87 -10.09 32.24
CA THR A 219 12.65 -10.76 33.28
C THR A 219 12.80 -12.25 32.98
N LEU A 220 14.04 -12.74 32.93
CA LEU A 220 14.36 -14.17 32.96
C LEU A 220 14.84 -14.55 34.35
N SER A 221 14.28 -15.59 34.96
CA SER A 221 14.60 -16.03 36.32
C SER A 221 15.35 -17.36 36.35
N ASN A 222 15.90 -17.70 37.51
CA ASN A 222 16.71 -18.91 37.74
C ASN A 222 18.01 -18.91 36.93
N ILE A 223 18.62 -17.74 36.80
CA ILE A 223 19.91 -17.57 36.15
C ILE A 223 21.01 -18.02 37.12
N THR A 224 21.81 -18.99 36.67
CA THR A 224 22.91 -19.53 37.46
C THR A 224 24.16 -18.70 37.20
N GLU A 225 24.75 -18.18 38.27
CA GLU A 225 26.05 -17.50 38.23
C GLU A 225 27.10 -18.39 37.53
N ASP A 226 27.96 -17.75 36.73
CA ASP A 226 29.03 -18.34 35.93
C ASP A 226 28.60 -19.22 34.75
N ASN A 227 27.29 -19.44 34.52
CA ASN A 227 26.81 -20.10 33.31
C ASN A 227 26.81 -19.15 32.10
N TYR A 228 26.99 -19.73 30.91
CA TYR A 228 26.81 -19.07 29.63
C TYR A 228 25.39 -19.24 29.12
N TYR A 229 24.86 -18.17 28.52
CA TYR A 229 23.53 -18.11 27.96
C TYR A 229 23.60 -17.65 26.50
N ALA A 230 22.90 -18.35 25.62
CA ALA A 230 22.70 -17.97 24.23
C ALA A 230 21.36 -17.27 24.06
N PHE A 231 21.31 -16.19 23.28
CA PHE A 231 20.11 -15.38 23.06
C PHE A 231 19.83 -15.09 21.58
N TRP A 232 18.55 -15.12 21.23
CA TRP A 232 17.96 -14.43 20.07
C TRP A 232 16.87 -13.48 20.55
N PHE A 233 16.77 -12.33 19.90
CA PHE A 233 15.80 -11.29 20.24
C PHE A 233 14.93 -11.00 19.04
N GLU A 234 13.63 -11.13 19.20
CA GLU A 234 12.62 -10.84 18.19
C GLU A 234 11.64 -9.82 18.75
N VAL A 235 11.21 -8.89 17.89
CA VAL A 235 10.19 -7.90 18.21
C VAL A 235 9.11 -7.95 17.13
N LYS A 236 7.86 -7.88 17.56
CA LYS A 236 6.68 -8.00 16.71
C LYS A 236 5.73 -6.83 16.92
N ASP A 237 5.22 -6.26 15.83
CA ASP A 237 4.17 -5.22 15.88
C ASP A 237 2.74 -5.79 15.98
N LEU A 238 1.75 -4.90 16.05
CA LEU A 238 0.32 -5.25 16.10
C LEU A 238 -0.20 -5.91 14.81
N SER A 239 0.43 -5.65 13.67
CA SER A 239 0.07 -6.22 12.37
C SER A 239 0.75 -7.56 12.10
N GLY A 240 1.67 -7.97 12.98
CA GLY A 240 2.42 -9.21 12.92
C GLY A 240 3.70 -9.15 12.10
N ASN A 241 4.19 -7.96 11.69
CA ASN A 241 5.53 -7.85 11.12
C ASN A 241 6.58 -7.98 12.24
N THR A 242 7.73 -8.55 11.88
CA THR A 242 8.75 -8.95 12.86
C THR A 242 10.13 -8.49 12.45
N VAL A 243 10.96 -8.18 13.44
CA VAL A 243 12.41 -7.96 13.28
C VAL A 243 13.15 -8.83 14.29
N ILE A 244 14.29 -9.39 13.87
CA ILE A 244 15.14 -10.23 14.71
C ILE A 244 16.54 -9.60 14.75
N LEU A 245 17.02 -9.31 15.95
CA LEU A 245 18.42 -8.96 16.15
C LEU A 245 19.26 -10.25 16.08
N PHE A 246 20.33 -10.23 15.26
CA PHE A 246 21.26 -11.33 14.92
C PHE A 246 20.94 -12.23 13.71
N ASN A 247 20.18 -11.77 12.72
CA ASN A 247 19.91 -12.50 11.47
C ASN A 247 21.13 -13.26 10.85
N GLU A 248 22.38 -12.87 11.08
CA GLU A 248 23.53 -13.51 10.42
C GLU A 248 24.26 -14.55 11.29
N THR A 249 23.70 -15.78 11.28
CA THR A 249 24.33 -17.09 11.56
C THR A 249 24.63 -17.55 12.99
N ALA A 250 24.60 -16.71 14.03
CA ALA A 250 24.82 -17.18 15.41
C ALA A 250 24.11 -16.33 16.47
N PRO A 251 23.57 -16.94 17.55
CA PRO A 251 23.02 -16.20 18.68
C PRO A 251 24.10 -15.47 19.47
N PHE A 252 23.65 -14.50 20.24
CA PHE A 252 24.50 -13.80 21.20
C PHE A 252 24.78 -14.66 22.42
N VAL A 253 26.06 -14.96 22.70
CA VAL A 253 26.47 -15.73 23.87
C VAL A 253 27.07 -14.82 24.93
N LEU A 254 26.55 -14.88 26.15
CA LEU A 254 26.98 -14.07 27.29
C LEU A 254 27.05 -14.91 28.57
N GLN A 255 28.05 -14.67 29.41
CA GLN A 255 28.15 -15.28 30.73
C GLN A 255 27.39 -14.45 31.77
N ALA A 256 26.58 -15.09 32.60
CA ALA A 256 26.05 -14.47 33.82
C ALA A 256 27.17 -14.36 34.84
N ASN A 257 27.69 -13.15 35.08
CA ASN A 257 28.83 -12.96 35.99
C ASN A 257 28.73 -11.60 36.71
N ALA A 258 28.58 -11.62 38.02
CA ALA A 258 28.44 -10.47 38.91
C ALA A 258 29.66 -9.53 38.90
N SER A 259 30.83 -10.04 38.50
CA SER A 259 32.07 -9.26 38.38
C SER A 259 32.24 -8.57 37.02
N SER A 260 31.35 -8.84 36.06
CA SER A 260 31.32 -8.16 34.76
C SER A 260 30.63 -6.80 34.84
N THR A 261 30.83 -5.96 33.82
CA THR A 261 30.13 -4.68 33.69
C THR A 261 28.73 -4.92 33.11
N TRP A 262 27.72 -4.47 33.84
CA TRP A 262 26.32 -4.50 33.42
C TRP A 262 25.73 -3.08 33.35
N PRO A 263 24.77 -2.81 32.46
CA PRO A 263 24.20 -3.75 31.49
C PRO A 263 25.12 -3.99 30.28
N VAL A 264 24.98 -5.15 29.66
CA VAL A 264 25.55 -5.46 28.34
C VAL A 264 24.57 -4.98 27.28
N VAL A 265 25.02 -4.04 26.43
CA VAL A 265 24.22 -3.51 25.32
C VAL A 265 24.66 -4.14 24.02
N VAL A 266 23.67 -4.61 23.28
CA VAL A 266 23.82 -5.35 22.05
C VAL A 266 23.09 -4.59 20.97
N SER A 267 23.80 -4.04 20.00
CA SER A 267 23.22 -3.30 18.87
C SER A 267 23.29 -4.12 17.59
N GLU A 268 22.54 -3.73 16.56
CA GLU A 268 22.85 -4.19 15.21
C GLU A 268 24.32 -3.83 14.91
N SER A 269 25.11 -4.83 14.54
CA SER A 269 26.41 -4.58 13.92
C SER A 269 26.14 -3.87 12.60
N GLY A 270 26.53 -2.60 12.50
CA GLY A 270 26.53 -1.88 11.21
C GLY A 270 27.49 -2.51 10.20
#